data_AF-A0A2E7CNW2-F1
#
_entry.id   AF-A0A2E7CNW2-F1
#
_cell.length_a   1.000
_cell.length_b   1.000
_cell.length_c   1.000
_cell.angle_alpha   90.00
_cell.angle_beta   90.00
_cell.angle_gamma   90.00
#
_symmetry.space_group_name_H-M   'P 1'
#
loop_
_entity.id
_entity.type
_entity.pdbx_description
1 polymer ?
#
loop_
_entity_poly.entity_id
_entity_poly.type
_entity_poly.pdbx_seq_one_letter_code
_entity_poly.pdbx_strand_id
1 'polypeptide(L)'
;MKFLVHIIGGIVVLLLSFRIGLSIHFPIEKAAQYLQWEVQQNTNDNWGLEFEKVSLSGLIGLKGSNVSVLNRTRKSDPFEEKIFLDQVSLNASPLKLLQGRLGLEASTNFLDGELNIQGERKTAEIFNLRVKSSDLNLAMLPIAGSGWSVDLLGMTTININLRHHLTDLKKGDGHLEIAFKDLKLDGGEVMGIELMPITFSDSTIQLDRSGEKLKVKEAQFISDLIEAEITGHIRLNRRIENSRLMLKLKLSLMGDLETVGKMIPMLKNAAQKDGSYLLSINGRLNSPSVQGVNNSSPKGYTPSTTNSSRNKKSNSKDSDEDVAEKKRQKRLDRQKKRLEDRKKRLENAPKRQPNINIDGREVPMRPKMVQIGDDEEIEDEEIEDEEIEDEEIEDEEIDMDQNEDLDYQEDADQFDNDY
;
A
#
# COMPACT_ATOMS: atom_id res chain seq x y z
N MET A 1 24.06 41.59 -31.36
CA MET A 1 22.59 41.67 -31.16
C MET A 1 21.80 41.05 -32.31
N LYS A 2 21.98 41.46 -33.58
CA LYS A 2 21.21 40.89 -34.73
C LYS A 2 21.25 39.36 -34.81
N PHE A 3 22.41 38.73 -34.64
CA PHE A 3 22.54 37.25 -34.66
C PHE A 3 21.68 36.55 -33.60
N LEU A 4 21.63 37.09 -32.38
CA LEU A 4 20.83 36.54 -31.28
C LEU A 4 19.32 36.63 -31.58
N VAL A 5 18.88 37.72 -32.20
CA VAL A 5 17.48 37.88 -32.67
C VAL A 5 17.12 36.83 -33.73
N HIS A 6 18.02 36.53 -34.67
CA HIS A 6 17.76 35.51 -35.70
C HIS A 6 17.69 34.10 -35.10
N ILE A 7 18.55 33.78 -34.12
CA ILE A 7 18.49 32.49 -33.40
C ILE A 7 17.16 32.36 -32.66
N ILE A 8 16.77 33.37 -31.88
CA ILE A 8 15.50 33.35 -31.14
C ILE A 8 14.32 33.21 -32.12
N GLY A 9 14.31 34.01 -33.20
CA GLY A 9 13.27 33.93 -34.23
C GLY A 9 13.17 32.55 -34.88
N GLY A 10 14.32 31.94 -35.22
CA GLY A 10 14.36 30.59 -35.77
C GLY A 10 13.82 29.54 -34.80
N ILE A 11 14.18 29.62 -33.51
CA ILE A 11 13.66 28.73 -32.47
C ILE A 11 12.14 28.88 -32.32
N VAL A 12 11.61 30.11 -32.31
CA VAL A 12 10.16 30.35 -32.19
C VAL A 12 9.40 29.77 -33.39
N VAL A 13 9.87 30.00 -34.62
CA VAL A 13 9.23 29.45 -35.82
C VAL A 13 9.29 27.93 -35.85
N LEU A 14 10.41 27.33 -35.44
CA LEU A 14 10.55 25.88 -35.31
C LEU A 14 9.59 25.31 -34.26
N LEU A 15 9.48 25.93 -33.08
CA LEU A 15 8.55 25.49 -32.03
C LEU A 15 7.09 25.61 -32.48
N LEU A 16 6.72 26.67 -33.19
CA LEU A 16 5.38 26.86 -33.71
C LEU A 16 5.03 25.84 -34.81
N SER A 17 5.97 25.59 -35.73
CA SER A 17 5.82 24.61 -36.80
C SER A 17 5.71 23.19 -36.23
N PHE A 18 6.55 22.87 -35.24
CA PHE A 18 6.48 21.62 -34.48
C PHE A 18 5.12 21.48 -33.79
N ARG A 19 4.61 22.52 -33.14
CA ARG A 19 3.32 22.50 -32.45
C ARG A 19 2.15 22.24 -33.41
N ILE A 20 2.15 22.88 -34.59
CA ILE A 20 1.12 22.66 -35.61
C ILE A 20 1.19 21.22 -36.13
N GLY A 21 2.39 20.74 -36.50
CA GLY A 21 2.58 19.37 -36.95
C GLY A 21 2.14 18.34 -35.91
N LEU A 22 2.50 18.57 -34.64
CA LEU A 22 2.09 17.73 -33.52
C LEU A 22 0.56 17.76 -33.35
N SER A 23 -0.10 18.92 -33.48
CA SER A 23 -1.56 19.01 -33.39
C SER A 23 -2.31 18.27 -34.49
N ILE A 24 -1.74 18.18 -35.70
CA ILE A 24 -2.39 17.52 -36.85
C ILE A 24 -2.11 16.02 -36.85
N HIS A 25 -0.90 15.61 -36.49
CA HIS A 25 -0.44 14.23 -36.67
C HIS A 25 -0.44 13.40 -35.40
N PHE A 26 -0.50 14.00 -34.21
CA PHE A 26 -0.44 13.24 -32.97
C PHE A 26 -1.80 12.57 -32.67
N PRO A 27 -1.86 11.23 -32.56
CA PRO A 27 -3.10 10.51 -32.33
C PRO A 27 -3.51 10.57 -30.85
N ILE A 28 -4.03 11.71 -30.41
CA ILE A 28 -4.37 12.01 -29.00
C ILE A 28 -5.28 10.94 -28.41
N GLU A 29 -6.31 10.53 -29.14
CA GLU A 29 -7.28 9.52 -28.70
C GLU A 29 -6.62 8.16 -28.42
N LYS A 30 -5.69 7.74 -29.28
CA LYS A 30 -4.95 6.49 -29.09
C LYS A 30 -4.00 6.56 -27.89
N ALA A 31 -3.39 7.72 -27.67
CA ALA A 31 -2.54 7.93 -26.49
C ALA A 31 -3.35 7.86 -25.19
N ALA A 32 -4.56 8.44 -25.17
CA ALA A 32 -5.49 8.34 -24.05
C ALA A 32 -5.90 6.88 -23.81
N GLN A 33 -6.37 6.17 -24.84
CA GLN A 33 -6.74 4.74 -24.75
C GLN A 33 -5.57 3.87 -24.25
N TYR A 34 -4.36 4.16 -24.70
CA TYR A 34 -3.16 3.45 -24.23
C TYR A 34 -2.90 3.71 -22.75
N LEU A 35 -3.06 4.95 -22.26
CA LEU A 35 -2.94 5.25 -20.83
C LEU A 35 -4.01 4.52 -20.00
N GLN A 36 -5.25 4.48 -20.48
CA GLN A 36 -6.34 3.75 -19.81
C GLN A 36 -6.01 2.25 -19.73
N TRP A 37 -5.59 1.66 -20.85
CA TRP A 37 -5.19 0.26 -20.93
C TRP A 37 -3.99 -0.05 -20.03
N GLU A 38 -2.96 0.81 -20.01
CA GLU A 38 -1.76 0.61 -19.21
C GLU A 38 -2.08 0.66 -17.70
N VAL A 39 -2.99 1.54 -17.27
CA VAL A 39 -3.43 1.57 -15.87
C VAL A 39 -4.25 0.34 -15.51
N GLN A 40 -5.20 -0.07 -16.35
CA GLN A 40 -5.96 -1.30 -16.13
C GLN A 40 -5.05 -2.53 -16.06
N GLN A 41 -4.16 -2.69 -17.04
CA GLN A 41 -3.24 -3.82 -17.14
C GLN A 41 -2.28 -3.89 -15.93
N ASN A 42 -1.69 -2.76 -15.52
CA ASN A 42 -0.76 -2.75 -14.39
C ASN A 42 -1.44 -2.90 -13.02
N THR A 43 -2.74 -2.67 -12.95
CA THR A 43 -3.53 -2.82 -11.71
C THR A 43 -4.35 -4.10 -11.67
N ASN A 44 -4.11 -5.05 -12.59
CA ASN A 44 -4.87 -6.30 -12.73
C ASN A 44 -6.38 -6.07 -12.91
N ASP A 45 -6.72 -5.00 -13.63
CA ASP A 45 -8.07 -4.52 -13.89
C ASP A 45 -8.83 -4.02 -12.65
N ASN A 46 -8.16 -3.78 -11.53
CA ASN A 46 -8.81 -3.24 -10.33
C ASN A 46 -9.02 -1.73 -10.41
N TRP A 47 -8.22 -1.02 -11.21
CA TRP A 47 -8.33 0.43 -11.40
C TRP A 47 -8.54 0.76 -12.87
N GLY A 48 -9.37 1.77 -13.11
CA GLY A 48 -9.64 2.34 -14.42
C GLY A 48 -9.39 3.85 -14.42
N LEU A 49 -9.11 4.38 -15.61
CA LEU A 49 -9.13 5.82 -15.86
C LEU A 49 -10.10 6.10 -16.99
N GLU A 50 -10.96 7.09 -16.80
CA GLU A 50 -11.85 7.59 -17.84
C GLU A 50 -11.57 9.06 -18.07
N PHE A 51 -11.50 9.45 -19.33
CA PHE A 51 -11.31 10.82 -19.76
C PHE A 51 -12.51 11.23 -20.59
N GLU A 52 -13.24 12.28 -20.19
CA GLU A 52 -14.31 12.82 -21.05
C GLU A 52 -13.71 13.49 -22.29
N LYS A 53 -12.66 14.30 -22.08
CA LYS A 53 -11.98 15.02 -23.16
C LYS A 53 -10.48 15.01 -22.98
N VAL A 54 -9.75 14.68 -24.04
CA VAL A 54 -8.28 14.75 -24.07
C VAL A 54 -7.82 15.72 -25.15
N SER A 55 -6.88 16.59 -24.78
CA SER A 55 -6.27 17.59 -25.65
C SER A 55 -4.76 17.63 -25.44
N LEU A 56 -4.04 18.33 -26.31
CA LEU A 56 -2.60 18.49 -26.16
C LEU A 56 -2.26 19.63 -25.19
N SER A 57 -1.39 19.36 -24.22
CA SER A 57 -0.81 20.34 -23.29
C SER A 57 0.64 20.67 -23.66
N GLY A 58 1.03 21.94 -23.55
CA GLY A 58 2.43 22.38 -23.74
C GLY A 58 3.04 21.98 -25.09
N LEU A 59 4.34 21.66 -25.09
CA LEU A 59 5.05 21.14 -26.28
C LEU A 59 4.83 19.64 -26.47
N ILE A 60 5.01 18.86 -25.40
CA ILE A 60 4.87 17.40 -25.38
C ILE A 60 4.06 17.06 -24.13
N GLY A 61 2.74 17.00 -24.26
CA GLY A 61 1.87 16.74 -23.13
C GLY A 61 0.41 16.52 -23.51
N LEU A 62 -0.33 15.99 -22.56
CA LEU A 62 -1.75 15.68 -22.63
C LEU A 62 -2.47 16.44 -21.51
N LYS A 63 -3.66 16.94 -21.81
CA LYS A 63 -4.58 17.53 -20.83
C LYS A 63 -5.90 16.77 -20.94
N GLY A 64 -6.23 16.03 -19.89
CA GLY A 64 -7.54 15.43 -19.66
C GLY A 64 -8.45 16.41 -18.93
N SER A 65 -9.71 16.47 -19.33
CA SER A 65 -10.78 17.19 -18.60
C SER A 65 -11.81 16.16 -18.12
N ASN A 66 -12.36 16.37 -16.92
CA ASN A 66 -13.31 15.49 -16.25
C ASN A 66 -12.79 14.05 -16.23
N VAL A 67 -11.70 13.87 -15.48
CA VAL A 67 -10.99 12.60 -15.35
C VAL A 67 -11.53 11.85 -14.14
N SER A 68 -12.14 10.70 -14.37
CA SER A 68 -12.63 9.82 -13.31
C SER A 68 -11.65 8.68 -13.09
N VAL A 69 -11.24 8.51 -11.83
CA VAL A 69 -10.49 7.33 -11.37
C VAL A 69 -11.49 6.34 -10.82
N LEU A 70 -11.57 5.19 -11.48
CA LEU A 70 -12.50 4.14 -11.17
C LEU A 70 -11.79 3.01 -10.43
N ASN A 71 -12.49 2.36 -9.50
CA ASN A 71 -12.00 1.19 -8.79
C ASN A 71 -13.09 0.12 -8.71
N ARG A 72 -12.72 -1.15 -8.83
CA ARG A 72 -13.56 -2.28 -8.49
C ARG A 72 -12.82 -3.27 -7.60
N THR A 73 -13.53 -3.83 -6.62
CA THR A 73 -12.94 -4.75 -5.64
C THR A 73 -12.71 -6.15 -6.25
N ARG A 74 -13.67 -6.63 -7.04
CA ARG A 74 -13.58 -7.89 -7.79
C ARG A 74 -13.79 -7.61 -9.27
N LYS A 75 -13.29 -8.52 -10.12
CA LYS A 75 -13.44 -8.40 -11.58
C LYS A 75 -14.90 -8.44 -12.05
N SER A 76 -15.78 -9.05 -11.26
CA SER A 76 -17.24 -9.09 -11.49
C SER A 76 -17.95 -7.80 -11.10
N ASP A 77 -17.36 -7.00 -10.20
CA ASP A 77 -18.04 -5.85 -9.63
C ASP A 77 -18.02 -4.70 -10.65
N PRO A 78 -19.08 -3.87 -10.70
CA PRO A 78 -19.08 -2.66 -11.50
C PRO A 78 -17.97 -1.71 -11.02
N PHE A 79 -17.46 -0.91 -11.93
CA PHE A 79 -16.53 0.16 -11.58
C PHE A 79 -17.25 1.24 -10.77
N GLU A 80 -16.68 1.58 -9.62
CA GLU A 80 -17.13 2.69 -8.78
C GLU A 80 -16.16 3.87 -8.96
N GLU A 81 -16.72 5.06 -9.15
CA GLU A 81 -15.92 6.29 -9.15
C GLU A 81 -15.38 6.56 -7.75
N LYS A 82 -14.06 6.68 -7.62
CA LYS A 82 -13.38 6.98 -6.36
C LYS A 82 -12.85 8.40 -6.30
N ILE A 83 -12.38 8.91 -7.42
CA ILE A 83 -11.79 10.25 -7.50
C ILE A 83 -12.25 10.90 -8.80
N PHE A 84 -12.79 12.10 -8.69
CA PHE A 84 -13.08 12.97 -9.82
C PHE A 84 -12.05 14.09 -9.86
N LEU A 85 -11.51 14.36 -11.04
CA LEU A 85 -10.54 15.43 -11.28
C LEU A 85 -11.01 16.29 -12.46
N ASP A 86 -11.27 17.57 -12.23
CA ASP A 86 -11.71 18.51 -13.27
C ASP A 86 -10.73 18.55 -14.45
N GLN A 87 -9.43 18.56 -14.14
CA GLN A 87 -8.40 18.68 -15.14
C GLN A 87 -7.08 18.07 -14.68
N VAL A 88 -6.54 17.16 -15.49
CA VAL A 88 -5.19 16.60 -15.30
C VAL A 88 -4.32 16.95 -16.49
N SER A 89 -3.17 17.55 -16.24
CA SER A 89 -2.19 17.92 -17.27
C SER A 89 -0.93 17.08 -17.09
N LEU A 90 -0.60 16.21 -18.03
CA LEU A 90 0.60 15.37 -18.04
C LEU A 90 1.56 15.85 -19.14
N ASN A 91 2.73 16.36 -18.75
CA ASN A 91 3.73 16.90 -19.66
C ASN A 91 5.02 16.09 -19.55
N ALA A 92 5.64 15.76 -20.69
CA ALA A 92 7.00 15.24 -20.73
C ALA A 92 7.99 16.40 -20.82
N SER A 93 9.08 16.36 -20.05
CA SER A 93 10.09 17.41 -20.02
C SER A 93 10.99 17.33 -21.27
N PRO A 94 10.89 18.27 -22.24
CA PRO A 94 11.64 18.16 -23.50
C PRO A 94 13.14 18.25 -23.26
N LEU A 95 13.56 19.06 -22.28
CA LEU A 95 14.96 19.22 -21.92
C LEU A 95 15.55 17.92 -21.38
N LYS A 96 14.81 17.18 -20.54
CA LYS A 96 15.26 15.88 -20.03
C LYS A 96 15.34 14.85 -21.15
N LEU A 97 14.37 14.84 -22.08
CA LEU A 97 14.40 13.96 -23.24
C LEU A 97 15.62 14.21 -24.14
N LEU A 98 16.00 15.48 -24.36
CA LEU A 98 17.23 15.84 -25.09
C LEU A 98 18.50 15.34 -24.38
N GLN A 99 18.46 15.18 -23.06
CA GLN A 99 19.55 14.60 -22.26
C GLN A 99 19.49 13.06 -22.20
N GLY A 100 18.56 12.42 -22.91
CA GLY A 100 18.36 10.97 -22.86
C GLY A 100 17.69 10.48 -21.57
N ARG A 101 17.02 11.37 -20.82
CA ARG A 101 16.31 11.06 -19.57
C ARG A 101 14.81 11.23 -19.75
N LEU A 102 14.02 10.31 -19.21
CA LEU A 102 12.57 10.45 -19.18
C LEU A 102 12.17 11.26 -17.94
N GLY A 103 11.55 12.43 -18.17
CA GLY A 103 10.93 13.23 -17.13
C GLY A 103 9.47 13.49 -17.44
N LEU A 104 8.61 13.26 -16.46
CA LEU A 104 7.16 13.48 -16.54
C LEU A 104 6.75 14.45 -15.43
N GLU A 105 5.83 15.33 -15.74
CA GLU A 105 5.26 16.31 -14.82
C GLU A 105 3.74 16.23 -14.96
N ALA A 106 3.04 15.94 -13.88
CA ALA A 106 1.59 15.98 -13.83
C ALA A 106 1.13 17.11 -12.91
N SER A 107 0.11 17.86 -13.31
CA SER A 107 -0.56 18.85 -12.47
C SER A 107 -2.08 18.69 -12.55
N THR A 108 -2.75 18.84 -11.42
CA THR A 108 -4.21 18.79 -11.31
C THR A 108 -4.67 19.70 -10.19
N ASN A 109 -5.91 20.18 -10.30
CA ASN A 109 -6.63 20.70 -9.15
C ASN A 109 -7.25 19.48 -8.43
N PHE A 110 -7.12 19.42 -7.11
CA PHE A 110 -7.65 18.33 -6.30
C PHE A 110 -8.08 18.89 -4.95
N LEU A 111 -9.32 18.64 -4.54
CA LEU A 111 -9.90 19.13 -3.28
C LEU A 111 -9.72 20.64 -3.10
N ASP A 112 -10.13 21.44 -4.09
CA ASP A 112 -9.91 22.91 -4.15
C ASP A 112 -8.45 23.40 -4.07
N GLY A 113 -7.47 22.50 -4.01
CA GLY A 113 -6.05 22.82 -3.97
C GLY A 113 -5.32 22.43 -5.26
N GLU A 114 -4.01 22.66 -5.26
CA GLU A 114 -3.13 22.29 -6.38
C GLU A 114 -2.31 21.05 -6.03
N LEU A 115 -2.20 20.11 -6.96
CA LEU A 115 -1.34 18.93 -6.85
C LEU A 115 -0.39 18.85 -8.04
N ASN A 116 0.91 18.90 -7.76
CA ASN A 116 2.00 18.84 -8.72
C ASN A 116 2.85 17.60 -8.47
N ILE A 117 2.98 16.73 -9.47
CA ILE A 117 3.75 15.47 -9.42
C ILE A 117 4.86 15.56 -10.47
N GLN A 118 6.09 15.26 -10.10
CA GLN A 118 7.23 15.22 -11.01
C GLN A 118 7.93 13.87 -10.86
N GLY A 119 8.02 13.13 -11.96
CA GLY A 119 8.74 11.88 -12.07
C GLY A 119 9.97 12.04 -12.95
N GLU A 120 11.12 11.50 -12.55
CA GLU A 120 12.32 11.46 -13.38
C GLU A 120 13.05 10.13 -13.24
N ARG A 121 13.29 9.47 -14.37
CA ARG A 121 14.16 8.30 -14.42
C ARG A 121 15.62 8.75 -14.56
N LYS A 122 16.40 8.63 -13.47
CA LYS A 122 17.84 8.98 -13.44
C LYS A 122 18.71 7.91 -14.11
N THR A 123 18.40 6.65 -13.86
CA THR A 123 19.08 5.47 -14.43
C THR A 123 18.05 4.42 -14.82
N ALA A 124 18.48 3.28 -15.39
CA ALA A 124 17.57 2.19 -15.69
C ALA A 124 16.78 1.69 -14.46
N GLU A 125 17.34 1.84 -13.26
CA GLU A 125 16.77 1.29 -12.02
C GLU A 125 16.25 2.36 -11.06
N ILE A 126 16.69 3.62 -11.19
CA ILE A 126 16.36 4.69 -10.22
C ILE A 126 15.34 5.66 -10.82
N PHE A 127 14.23 5.81 -10.11
CA PHE A 127 13.15 6.75 -10.37
C PHE A 127 13.02 7.74 -9.21
N ASN A 128 13.09 9.05 -9.46
CA ASN A 128 12.75 10.05 -8.45
C ASN A 128 11.32 10.52 -8.66
N LEU A 129 10.56 10.57 -7.59
CA LEU A 129 9.20 11.08 -7.52
C LEU A 129 9.19 12.26 -6.56
N ARG A 130 8.72 13.41 -7.03
CA ARG A 130 8.44 14.57 -6.20
C ARG A 130 6.96 14.89 -6.29
N VAL A 131 6.28 14.94 -5.16
CA VAL A 131 4.89 15.38 -5.07
C VAL A 131 4.85 16.63 -4.23
N LYS A 132 4.14 17.65 -4.69
CA LYS A 132 3.87 18.87 -3.95
C LYS A 132 2.40 19.16 -4.07
N SER A 133 1.72 19.36 -2.96
CA SER A 133 0.38 19.91 -2.94
C SER A 133 0.33 21.15 -2.08
N SER A 134 -0.59 22.05 -2.39
CA SER A 134 -0.88 23.24 -1.61
C SER A 134 -2.38 23.40 -1.45
N ASP A 135 -2.78 23.78 -0.24
CA ASP A 135 -4.15 24.17 0.10
C ASP A 135 -5.22 23.11 -0.25
N LEU A 136 -4.94 21.83 -0.02
CA LEU A 136 -5.94 20.76 -0.19
C LEU A 136 -7.01 20.89 0.89
N ASN A 137 -8.26 21.15 0.51
CA ASN A 137 -9.39 21.31 1.39
C ASN A 137 -9.85 19.97 1.96
N LEU A 138 -9.65 19.76 3.26
CA LEU A 138 -10.01 18.51 3.93
C LEU A 138 -11.52 18.29 4.02
N ALA A 139 -12.33 19.35 3.93
CA ALA A 139 -13.80 19.24 4.01
C ALA A 139 -14.39 18.41 2.86
N MET A 140 -13.64 18.24 1.77
CA MET A 140 -14.02 17.44 0.61
C MET A 140 -13.69 15.95 0.77
N LEU A 141 -13.02 15.55 1.86
CA LEU A 141 -12.67 14.17 2.18
C LEU A 141 -13.41 13.71 3.43
N PRO A 142 -14.69 13.27 3.31
CA PRO A 142 -15.39 12.70 4.45
C PRO A 142 -14.68 11.43 4.90
N ILE A 143 -14.32 11.37 6.19
CA ILE A 143 -13.75 10.16 6.77
C ILE A 143 -14.79 9.53 7.68
N ALA A 144 -15.28 8.36 7.26
CA ALA A 144 -16.24 7.58 8.01
C ALA A 144 -15.88 6.09 7.99
N GLY A 145 -16.23 5.40 9.06
CA GLY A 145 -16.19 3.95 9.19
C GLY A 145 -17.54 3.41 9.69
N SER A 146 -17.63 2.10 9.87
CA SER A 146 -18.89 1.41 10.22
C SER A 146 -19.51 1.76 11.57
N GLY A 147 -18.87 2.59 12.38
CA GLY A 147 -19.38 3.05 13.67
C GLY A 147 -18.78 4.37 14.12
N TRP A 148 -18.21 5.13 13.18
CA TRP A 148 -17.68 6.45 13.46
C TRP A 148 -17.70 7.32 12.20
N SER A 149 -17.85 8.62 12.38
CA SER A 149 -17.68 9.63 11.34
C SER A 149 -16.96 10.82 11.94
N VAL A 150 -16.17 11.52 11.13
CA VAL A 150 -15.58 12.80 11.54
C VAL A 150 -15.43 13.68 10.31
N ASP A 151 -15.86 14.93 10.45
CA ASP A 151 -15.60 15.94 9.43
C ASP A 151 -14.24 16.56 9.70
N LEU A 152 -13.33 16.38 8.74
CA LEU A 152 -12.04 17.06 8.76
C LEU A 152 -12.17 18.40 8.06
N LEU A 153 -11.88 19.49 8.76
CA LEU A 153 -11.87 20.84 8.22
C LEU A 153 -10.45 21.39 8.26
N GLY A 154 -10.15 22.31 7.34
CA GLY A 154 -8.83 22.94 7.22
C GLY A 154 -8.14 22.63 5.89
N MET A 155 -6.90 23.08 5.77
CA MET A 155 -6.10 22.96 4.55
C MET A 155 -4.89 22.05 4.78
N THR A 156 -4.51 21.24 3.78
CA THR A 156 -3.36 20.34 3.85
C THR A 156 -2.34 20.63 2.76
N THR A 157 -1.08 20.67 3.15
CA THR A 157 0.08 20.74 2.26
C THR A 157 0.85 19.44 2.35
N ILE A 158 1.17 18.83 1.21
CA ILE A 158 1.89 17.56 1.13
C ILE A 158 3.17 17.77 0.32
N ASN A 159 4.32 17.44 0.91
CA ASN A 159 5.61 17.43 0.22
C ASN A 159 6.20 16.03 0.28
N ILE A 160 6.33 15.36 -0.87
CA ILE A 160 6.98 14.05 -0.99
C ILE A 160 8.20 14.21 -1.88
N ASN A 161 9.34 13.70 -1.43
CA ASN A 161 10.53 13.53 -2.24
C ASN A 161 11.04 12.10 -2.05
N LEU A 162 10.84 11.27 -3.06
CA LEU A 162 11.12 9.84 -3.01
C LEU A 162 12.10 9.47 -4.13
N ARG A 163 13.17 8.79 -3.76
CA ARG A 163 14.05 8.07 -4.66
C ARG A 163 13.74 6.58 -4.57
N HIS A 164 13.12 6.05 -5.63
CA HIS A 164 12.66 4.68 -5.68
C HIS A 164 13.53 3.84 -6.63
N HIS A 165 13.93 2.65 -6.18
CA HIS A 165 14.61 1.66 -7.00
C HIS A 165 13.58 0.68 -7.53
N LEU A 166 13.44 0.59 -8.85
CA LEU A 166 12.35 -0.13 -9.53
C LEU A 166 12.37 -1.65 -9.27
N THR A 167 13.55 -2.22 -9.00
CA THR A 167 13.73 -3.67 -8.78
C THR A 167 13.93 -4.06 -7.30
N ASP A 168 14.30 -3.13 -6.43
CA ASP A 168 14.71 -3.44 -5.05
C ASP A 168 14.20 -2.37 -4.07
N LEU A 169 13.10 -2.68 -3.39
CA LEU A 169 12.47 -1.76 -2.42
C LEU A 169 13.41 -1.33 -1.29
N LYS A 170 14.41 -2.15 -0.94
CA LYS A 170 15.38 -1.89 0.14
C LYS A 170 16.36 -0.77 -0.18
N LYS A 171 16.52 -0.43 -1.46
CA LYS A 171 17.41 0.65 -1.92
C LYS A 171 16.71 2.00 -2.09
N GLY A 172 15.44 2.10 -1.70
CA GLY A 172 14.69 3.35 -1.75
C GLY A 172 14.98 4.27 -0.58
N ASP A 173 15.07 5.57 -0.83
CA ASP A 173 15.22 6.63 0.17
C ASP A 173 14.19 7.73 -0.08
N GLY A 174 13.80 8.48 0.95
CA GLY A 174 12.88 9.60 0.75
C GLY A 174 12.38 10.26 2.02
N HIS A 175 11.66 11.36 1.81
CA HIS A 175 11.06 12.17 2.85
C HIS A 175 9.62 12.52 2.45
N LEU A 176 8.71 12.43 3.41
CA LEU A 176 7.32 12.83 3.28
C LEU A 176 6.98 13.76 4.43
N GLU A 177 6.39 14.89 4.10
CA GLU A 177 5.92 15.89 5.03
C GLU A 177 4.46 16.21 4.69
N ILE A 178 3.61 16.17 5.71
CA ILE A 178 2.21 16.60 5.64
C ILE A 178 2.04 17.65 6.72
N ALA A 179 1.68 18.86 6.32
CA ALA A 179 1.40 19.97 7.22
C ALA A 179 -0.07 20.34 7.08
N PHE A 180 -0.73 20.54 8.21
CA PHE A 180 -2.11 20.97 8.26
C PHE A 180 -2.19 22.41 8.76
N LYS A 181 -3.04 23.20 8.11
CA LYS A 181 -3.33 24.57 8.49
C LYS A 181 -4.79 24.65 8.92
N ASP A 182 -5.01 25.21 10.10
CA ASP A 182 -6.34 25.39 10.70
C ASP A 182 -7.11 24.06 10.79
N LEU A 183 -6.41 22.97 11.16
CA LEU A 183 -7.02 21.63 11.25
C LEU A 183 -8.08 21.62 12.36
N LYS A 184 -9.30 21.23 11.99
CA LYS A 184 -10.41 21.07 12.92
C LYS A 184 -11.12 19.74 12.70
N LEU A 185 -11.40 19.03 13.79
CA LEU A 185 -12.32 17.90 13.82
C LEU A 185 -13.67 18.45 14.25
N ASP A 186 -14.70 18.23 13.45
CA ASP A 186 -16.07 18.62 13.73
C ASP A 186 -17.02 17.47 13.44
N GLY A 187 -18.23 17.53 13.99
CA GLY A 187 -19.28 16.52 13.71
C GLY A 187 -18.85 15.08 14.00
N GLY A 188 -17.88 14.88 14.89
CA GLY A 188 -17.36 13.56 15.19
C GLY A 188 -18.41 12.73 15.90
N GLU A 189 -18.67 11.50 15.45
CA GLU A 189 -19.54 10.55 16.14
C GLU A 189 -18.78 9.25 16.36
N VAL A 190 -18.81 8.70 17.57
CA VAL A 190 -18.24 7.37 17.87
C VAL A 190 -19.27 6.57 18.64
N MET A 191 -19.77 5.48 18.03
CA MET A 191 -20.79 4.61 18.63
C MET A 191 -22.04 5.37 19.13
N GLY A 192 -22.52 6.36 18.37
CA GLY A 192 -23.69 7.16 18.77
C GLY A 192 -23.37 8.34 19.69
N ILE A 193 -22.10 8.53 20.08
CA ILE A 193 -21.69 9.63 20.96
C ILE A 193 -21.06 10.73 20.11
N GLU A 194 -21.69 11.90 20.10
CA GLU A 194 -21.13 13.11 19.50
C GLU A 194 -19.88 13.58 20.26
N LEU A 195 -18.81 13.80 19.52
CA LEU A 195 -17.56 14.36 19.98
C LEU A 195 -17.62 15.89 19.88
N MET A 196 -17.06 16.56 20.89
CA MET A 196 -16.89 18.01 20.83
C MET A 196 -15.92 18.39 19.70
N PRO A 197 -16.13 19.54 19.04
CA PRO A 197 -15.20 20.00 18.03
C PRO A 197 -13.83 20.28 18.64
N ILE A 198 -12.76 19.86 17.95
CA ILE A 198 -11.37 20.05 18.38
C ILE A 198 -10.66 20.83 17.28
N THR A 199 -10.01 21.93 17.65
CA THR A 199 -9.17 22.72 16.73
C THR A 199 -7.72 22.56 17.14
N PHE A 200 -6.85 22.23 16.18
CA PHE A 200 -5.42 22.06 16.43
C PHE A 200 -4.66 23.32 16.04
N SER A 201 -3.79 23.79 16.94
CA SER A 201 -2.90 24.92 16.71
C SER A 201 -1.65 24.55 15.90
N ASP A 202 -1.19 23.31 16.04
CA ASP A 202 -0.08 22.75 15.28
C ASP A 202 -0.39 21.29 14.92
N SER A 203 -0.07 20.90 13.69
CA SER A 203 -0.38 19.61 13.12
C SER A 203 0.56 19.34 11.96
N THR A 204 1.60 18.56 12.23
CA THR A 204 2.64 18.23 11.25
C THR A 204 3.01 16.75 11.35
N ILE A 205 3.16 16.08 10.21
CA ILE A 205 3.63 14.70 10.10
C ILE A 205 4.85 14.67 9.17
N GLN A 206 5.98 14.21 9.69
CA GLN A 206 7.22 13.99 8.94
C GLN A 206 7.62 12.51 9.02
N LEU A 207 7.77 11.90 7.85
CA LEU A 207 8.16 10.51 7.67
C LEU A 207 9.44 10.43 6.83
N ASP A 208 10.38 9.61 7.29
CA ASP A 208 11.61 9.32 6.55
C ASP A 208 11.63 7.87 6.10
N ARG A 209 11.84 7.66 4.80
CA ARG A 209 12.02 6.35 4.21
C ARG A 209 13.50 6.00 4.14
N SER A 210 13.85 4.85 4.71
CA SER A 210 15.12 4.17 4.52
C SER A 210 14.86 2.70 4.21
N GLY A 211 15.00 2.34 2.93
CA GLY A 211 14.68 1.02 2.39
C GLY A 211 13.21 0.64 2.51
N GLU A 212 12.96 -0.47 3.22
CA GLU A 212 11.61 -0.98 3.54
C GLU A 212 10.99 -0.30 4.77
N LYS A 213 11.69 0.59 5.46
CA LYS A 213 11.22 1.21 6.70
C LYS A 213 10.89 2.68 6.48
N LEU A 214 9.65 3.06 6.79
CA LEU A 214 9.19 4.45 6.84
C LEU A 214 9.07 4.84 8.31
N LYS A 215 10.06 5.57 8.84
CA LYS A 215 10.14 5.97 10.25
C LYS A 215 9.39 7.27 10.45
N VAL A 216 8.56 7.33 11.49
CA VAL A 216 7.95 8.58 11.94
C VAL A 216 9.00 9.40 12.67
N LYS A 217 9.37 10.56 12.13
CA LYS A 217 10.29 11.49 12.78
C LYS A 217 9.56 12.41 13.73
N GLU A 218 8.46 12.97 13.25
CA GLU A 218 7.62 13.92 13.95
C GLU A 218 6.19 13.67 13.50
N ALA A 219 5.25 13.58 14.42
CA ALA A 219 3.83 13.50 14.12
C ALA A 219 3.09 13.98 15.37
N GLN A 220 2.93 15.29 15.46
CA GLN A 220 2.37 15.96 16.63
C GLN A 220 1.11 16.71 16.23
N PHE A 221 0.08 16.60 17.07
CA PHE A 221 -1.17 17.33 16.96
C PHE A 221 -1.42 17.99 18.31
N ILE A 222 -1.40 19.32 18.33
CA ILE A 222 -1.54 20.11 19.56
C ILE A 222 -2.86 20.88 19.49
N SER A 223 -3.70 20.72 20.50
CA SER A 223 -4.91 21.52 20.72
C SER A 223 -5.00 21.92 22.18
N ASP A 224 -5.90 22.86 22.51
CA ASP A 224 -6.16 23.27 23.90
C ASP A 224 -6.71 22.12 24.77
N LEU A 225 -7.25 21.10 24.13
CA LEU A 225 -7.99 20.00 24.75
C LEU A 225 -7.18 18.69 24.78
N ILE A 226 -6.37 18.46 23.76
CA ILE A 226 -5.68 17.19 23.52
C ILE A 226 -4.33 17.47 22.86
N GLU A 227 -3.29 16.79 23.32
CA GLU A 227 -2.03 16.65 22.62
C GLU A 227 -1.83 15.19 22.22
N ALA A 228 -1.55 14.95 20.94
CA ALA A 228 -1.29 13.62 20.40
C ALA A 228 0.08 13.58 19.73
N GLU A 229 0.90 12.60 20.11
CA GLU A 229 2.22 12.35 19.53
C GLU A 229 2.25 10.92 18.98
N ILE A 230 2.58 10.77 17.69
CA ILE A 230 2.72 9.47 17.04
C ILE A 230 4.20 9.19 16.78
N THR A 231 4.68 8.04 17.25
CA THR A 231 6.05 7.59 17.03
C THR A 231 6.06 6.17 16.46
N GLY A 232 7.20 5.72 15.93
CA GLY A 232 7.38 4.35 15.46
C GLY A 232 7.73 4.27 13.99
N HIS A 233 7.28 3.23 13.31
CA HIS A 233 7.57 3.02 11.90
C HIS A 233 6.52 2.18 11.18
N ILE A 234 6.56 2.27 9.86
CA ILE A 234 5.78 1.47 8.93
C ILE A 234 6.76 0.62 8.12
N ARG A 235 6.56 -0.70 8.11
CA ARG A 235 7.30 -1.61 7.24
C ARG A 235 6.58 -1.72 5.90
N LEU A 236 7.17 -1.10 4.88
CA LEU A 236 6.67 -1.06 3.52
C LEU A 236 6.80 -2.44 2.87
N ASN A 237 5.71 -2.90 2.27
CA ASN A 237 5.69 -4.07 1.41
C ASN A 237 5.56 -3.65 -0.06
N ARG A 238 5.74 -4.60 -0.99
CA ARG A 238 5.58 -4.34 -2.43
C ARG A 238 4.19 -3.79 -2.78
N ARG A 239 3.16 -4.24 -2.06
CA ARG A 239 1.82 -3.65 -2.10
C ARG A 239 1.62 -2.83 -0.84
N ILE A 240 1.29 -1.54 -1.01
CA ILE A 240 1.25 -0.60 0.11
C ILE A 240 0.16 -0.95 1.14
N GLU A 241 -0.98 -1.46 0.67
CA GLU A 241 -2.09 -1.97 1.49
C GLU A 241 -1.68 -3.04 2.51
N ASN A 242 -0.66 -3.83 2.18
CA ASN A 242 -0.13 -4.89 3.04
C ASN A 242 1.01 -4.41 3.94
N SER A 243 1.40 -3.14 3.88
CA SER A 243 2.45 -2.59 4.74
C SER A 243 2.04 -2.71 6.20
N ARG A 244 2.99 -3.01 7.08
CA ARG A 244 2.72 -3.25 8.50
C ARG A 244 3.00 -2.00 9.33
N LEU A 245 2.03 -1.63 10.16
CA LEU A 245 2.12 -0.55 11.11
C LEU A 245 2.73 -1.05 12.42
N MET A 246 3.67 -0.29 12.97
CA MET A 246 4.22 -0.45 14.31
C MET A 246 4.37 0.94 14.92
N LEU A 247 3.23 1.55 15.22
CA LEU A 247 3.15 2.92 15.72
C LEU A 247 2.75 2.93 17.19
N LYS A 248 3.19 3.96 17.91
CA LYS A 248 2.80 4.26 19.28
C LYS A 248 2.18 5.65 19.28
N LEU A 249 0.96 5.75 19.78
CA LEU A 249 0.26 7.00 19.98
C LEU A 249 0.29 7.33 21.47
N LYS A 250 0.94 8.44 21.81
CA LYS A 250 0.88 9.04 23.15
C LYS A 250 -0.18 10.15 23.10
N LEU A 251 -1.18 10.04 23.95
CA LEU A 251 -2.29 10.97 24.04
C LEU A 251 -2.29 11.62 25.42
N SER A 252 -2.13 12.93 25.48
CA SER A 252 -2.25 13.72 26.71
C SER A 252 -3.57 14.47 26.65
N LEU A 253 -4.49 14.17 27.57
CA LEU A 253 -5.75 14.89 27.68
C LEU A 253 -5.54 16.10 28.59
N MET A 254 -6.00 17.28 28.17
CA MET A 254 -5.93 18.52 28.95
C MET A 254 -7.34 18.97 29.38
N GLY A 255 -7.43 19.61 30.55
CA GLY A 255 -8.69 20.17 31.06
C GLY A 255 -9.77 19.13 31.38
N ASP A 256 -11.03 19.47 31.10
CA ASP A 256 -12.22 18.69 31.49
C ASP A 256 -12.36 17.33 30.78
N LEU A 257 -11.56 17.10 29.72
CA LEU A 257 -11.54 15.85 28.94
C LEU A 257 -10.97 14.65 29.70
N GLU A 258 -10.29 14.87 30.83
CA GLU A 258 -9.87 13.77 31.70
C GLU A 258 -11.07 12.93 32.16
N THR A 259 -12.24 13.56 32.31
CA THR A 259 -13.50 12.92 32.70
C THR A 259 -14.06 12.04 31.58
N VAL A 260 -13.95 12.48 30.33
CA VAL A 260 -14.37 11.73 29.13
C VAL A 260 -13.41 10.57 28.87
N GLY A 261 -12.10 10.78 29.07
CA GLY A 261 -11.09 9.73 28.96
C GLY A 261 -11.32 8.56 29.92
N LYS A 262 -11.85 8.84 31.13
CA LYS A 262 -12.24 7.81 32.11
C LYS A 262 -13.46 7.00 31.70
N MET A 263 -14.30 7.52 30.79
CA MET A 263 -15.48 6.82 30.30
C MET A 263 -15.17 5.86 29.15
N ILE A 264 -14.03 6.02 28.45
CA ILE A 264 -13.64 5.14 27.34
C ILE A 264 -12.89 3.92 27.91
N PRO A 265 -13.47 2.70 27.86
CA PRO A 265 -12.87 1.52 28.49
C PRO A 265 -11.47 1.19 27.98
N MET A 266 -11.19 1.49 26.70
CA MET A 266 -9.88 1.25 26.08
C MET A 266 -8.78 2.13 26.68
N LEU A 267 -9.11 3.36 27.07
CA LEU A 267 -8.15 4.30 27.66
C LEU A 267 -7.80 3.95 29.10
N LYS A 268 -8.73 3.37 29.85
CA LYS A 268 -8.50 2.96 31.25
C LYS A 268 -7.28 2.06 31.43
N ASN A 269 -7.05 1.17 30.48
CA ASN A 269 -5.92 0.23 30.51
C ASN A 269 -4.60 0.83 29.99
N ALA A 270 -4.69 1.92 29.22
CA ALA A 270 -3.56 2.61 28.58
C ALA A 270 -3.00 3.76 29.42
N ALA A 271 -3.65 4.11 30.54
CA ALA A 271 -3.30 5.24 31.38
C ALA A 271 -1.91 5.05 32.04
N GLN A 272 -1.07 6.07 31.91
CA GLN A 272 0.23 6.17 32.54
C GLN A 272 0.17 7.00 33.84
N LYS A 273 1.26 6.96 34.62
CA LYS A 273 1.36 7.69 35.89
C LYS A 273 1.37 9.21 35.72
N ASP A 274 1.75 9.69 34.54
CA ASP A 274 1.80 11.12 34.19
C ASP A 274 0.46 11.66 33.65
N GLY A 275 -0.59 10.82 33.60
CA GLY A 275 -1.89 11.18 33.04
C GLY A 275 -1.97 11.05 31.51
N SER A 276 -0.88 10.66 30.84
CA SER A 276 -0.91 10.34 29.41
C SER A 276 -1.44 8.93 29.16
N TYR A 277 -1.95 8.68 27.96
CA TYR A 277 -2.43 7.39 27.51
C TYR A 277 -1.53 6.89 26.39
N LEU A 278 -1.01 5.67 26.51
CA LEU A 278 -0.16 5.06 25.49
C LEU A 278 -0.90 3.95 24.76
N LEU A 279 -1.16 4.19 23.48
CA LEU A 279 -1.82 3.28 22.57
C LEU A 279 -0.81 2.72 21.56
N SER A 280 -0.91 1.43 21.27
CA SER A 280 -0.12 0.76 20.24
C SER A 280 -1.00 0.53 19.02
N ILE A 281 -0.58 1.03 17.87
CA ILE A 281 -1.27 0.85 16.59
C ILE A 281 -0.44 -0.12 15.75
N ASN A 282 -0.91 -1.36 15.67
CA ASN A 282 -0.25 -2.44 14.94
C ASN A 282 -1.15 -2.97 13.83
N GLY A 283 -0.64 -3.88 13.00
CA GLY A 283 -1.43 -4.56 11.96
C GLY A 283 -1.07 -4.09 10.56
N ARG A 284 -2.00 -4.21 9.62
CA ARG A 284 -1.79 -3.79 8.22
C ARG A 284 -2.32 -2.37 8.02
N LEU A 285 -1.82 -1.66 7.01
CA LEU A 285 -2.27 -0.31 6.69
C LEU A 285 -3.78 -0.25 6.43
N ASN A 286 -4.35 -1.28 5.80
CA ASN A 286 -5.78 -1.37 5.51
C ASN A 286 -6.64 -1.93 6.66
N SER A 287 -6.01 -2.45 7.72
CA SER A 287 -6.68 -2.99 8.90
C SER A 287 -5.85 -2.74 10.15
N PRO A 288 -5.69 -1.46 10.56
CA PRO A 288 -4.99 -1.12 11.78
C PRO A 288 -5.75 -1.67 12.99
N SER A 289 -5.02 -2.16 13.98
CA SER A 289 -5.52 -2.57 15.28
C SER A 289 -4.93 -1.66 16.35
N VAL A 290 -5.80 -1.08 17.17
CA VAL A 290 -5.42 -0.20 18.27
C VAL A 290 -5.59 -0.96 19.59
N GLN A 291 -4.52 -1.03 20.37
CA GLN A 291 -4.48 -1.72 21.66
C GLN A 291 -3.89 -0.79 22.72
N GLY A 292 -4.46 -0.81 23.94
CA GLY A 292 -3.85 -0.15 25.08
C GLY A 292 -2.54 -0.84 25.46
N VAL A 293 -1.46 -0.08 25.64
CA VAL A 293 -0.20 -0.65 26.14
C VAL A 293 -0.35 -0.84 27.64
N ASN A 294 -0.68 -2.07 28.04
CA ASN A 294 -0.68 -2.42 29.45
C ASN A 294 0.76 -2.36 29.97
N ASN A 295 1.06 -1.39 30.83
CA ASN A 295 2.29 -1.34 31.62
C ASN A 295 2.34 -2.43 32.71
N SER A 296 1.55 -3.50 32.58
CA SER A 296 1.79 -4.70 33.35
C SER A 296 3.18 -5.18 32.93
N SER A 297 4.17 -4.89 33.77
CA SER A 297 5.52 -5.45 33.72
C SER A 297 5.39 -6.87 33.22
N PRO A 298 6.14 -7.31 32.18
CA PRO A 298 6.04 -8.66 31.65
C PRO A 298 6.04 -9.57 32.88
N LYS A 299 4.87 -10.14 33.20
CA LYS A 299 4.67 -10.87 34.45
C LYS A 299 5.78 -11.88 34.40
N GLY A 300 6.75 -11.70 35.31
CA GLY A 300 8.05 -12.34 35.21
C GLY A 300 7.78 -13.76 34.79
N TYR A 301 8.39 -14.16 33.67
CA TYR A 301 8.35 -15.52 33.16
C TYR A 301 8.67 -16.40 34.36
N THR A 302 7.64 -16.84 35.08
CA THR A 302 7.78 -17.83 36.12
C THR A 302 8.10 -19.02 35.27
N PRO A 303 9.37 -19.49 35.24
CA PRO A 303 9.69 -20.68 34.50
C PRO A 303 8.65 -21.68 34.95
N SER A 304 7.87 -22.19 33.99
CA SER A 304 6.99 -23.31 34.23
C SER A 304 7.88 -24.36 34.85
N THR A 305 7.84 -24.48 36.19
CA THR A 305 8.36 -25.62 36.91
C THR A 305 7.38 -26.72 36.60
N THR A 306 7.41 -27.17 35.35
CA THR A 306 6.85 -28.43 34.93
C THR A 306 7.57 -29.43 35.81
N ASN A 307 6.87 -29.86 36.86
CA ASN A 307 7.32 -30.83 37.83
C ASN A 307 7.72 -32.10 37.07
N SER A 308 9.00 -32.13 36.69
CA SER A 308 9.78 -33.32 36.37
C SER A 308 9.97 -34.10 37.66
N SER A 309 8.86 -34.63 38.17
CA SER A 309 8.84 -35.69 39.17
C SER A 309 8.22 -36.92 38.53
N ARG A 310 8.84 -37.40 37.45
CA ARG A 310 8.69 -38.81 37.06
C ARG A 310 10.07 -39.45 37.00
N ASN A 311 10.61 -39.56 38.20
CA ASN A 311 11.55 -40.58 38.60
C ASN A 311 10.91 -41.95 38.33
N LYS A 312 11.02 -42.46 37.10
CA LYS A 312 10.79 -43.88 36.82
C LYS A 312 11.85 -44.34 35.83
N LYS A 313 12.96 -44.77 36.41
CA LYS A 313 13.89 -45.75 35.82
C LYS A 313 13.07 -46.89 35.19
N SER A 314 12.98 -46.91 33.86
CA SER A 314 12.83 -48.15 33.12
C SER A 314 13.83 -48.10 31.97
N ASN A 315 14.91 -48.86 32.15
CA ASN A 315 15.77 -49.31 31.08
C ASN A 315 14.91 -50.07 30.05
N SER A 316 14.66 -49.48 28.89
CA SER A 316 14.37 -50.21 27.66
C SER A 316 14.76 -49.31 26.50
N LYS A 317 16.05 -49.34 26.15
CA LYS A 317 16.68 -48.46 25.17
C LYS A 317 16.70 -49.03 23.74
N ASP A 318 15.91 -50.07 23.48
CA ASP A 318 16.04 -50.88 22.25
C ASP A 318 14.73 -51.05 21.44
N SER A 319 13.68 -50.24 21.67
CA SER A 319 12.40 -50.43 20.93
C SER A 319 11.78 -49.19 20.26
N ASP A 320 12.29 -47.98 20.51
CA ASP A 320 11.68 -46.76 19.98
C ASP A 320 12.19 -46.35 18.59
N GLU A 321 13.36 -46.86 18.19
CA GLU A 321 13.93 -46.60 16.86
C GLU A 321 13.09 -47.27 15.75
N ASP A 322 12.62 -48.50 16.00
CA ASP A 322 11.75 -49.24 15.09
C ASP A 322 10.36 -48.58 14.88
N VAL A 323 9.85 -47.90 15.92
CA VAL A 323 8.56 -47.21 15.85
C VAL A 323 8.68 -45.91 15.06
N ALA A 324 9.78 -45.16 15.27
CA ALA A 324 10.08 -43.96 14.51
C ALA A 324 10.32 -44.28 13.02
N GLU A 325 11.04 -45.36 12.73
CA GLU A 325 11.33 -45.78 11.36
C GLU A 325 10.06 -46.28 10.63
N LYS A 326 9.19 -47.06 11.30
CA LYS A 326 7.87 -47.44 10.74
C LYS A 326 6.97 -46.23 10.46
N LYS A 327 6.96 -45.21 11.34
CA LYS A 327 6.20 -43.97 11.11
C LYS A 327 6.76 -43.20 9.89
N ARG A 328 8.09 -43.16 9.73
CA ARG A 328 8.76 -42.53 8.59
C ARG A 328 8.46 -43.26 7.27
N GLN A 329 8.51 -44.59 7.25
CA GLN A 329 8.14 -45.41 6.09
C GLN A 329 6.70 -45.15 5.65
N LYS A 330 5.75 -45.14 6.61
CA LYS A 330 4.32 -44.92 6.35
C LYS A 330 4.03 -43.53 5.76
N ARG A 331 4.79 -42.49 6.16
CA ARG A 331 4.70 -41.15 5.57
C ARG A 331 5.18 -41.13 4.11
N LEU A 332 6.29 -41.80 3.81
CA LEU A 332 6.83 -41.90 2.44
C LEU A 332 5.88 -42.67 1.50
N ASP A 333 5.28 -43.75 1.97
CA ASP A 333 4.33 -44.52 1.17
C ASP A 333 3.03 -43.74 0.89
N ARG A 334 2.53 -42.98 1.87
CA ARG A 334 1.41 -42.05 1.66
C ARG A 334 1.75 -40.98 0.62
N GLN A 335 2.96 -40.44 0.65
CA GLN A 335 3.39 -39.40 -0.30
C GLN A 335 3.54 -39.96 -1.72
N LYS A 336 4.09 -41.18 -1.87
CA LYS A 336 4.16 -41.89 -3.15
C LYS A 336 2.77 -42.18 -3.72
N LYS A 337 1.84 -42.67 -2.89
CA LYS A 337 0.45 -42.94 -3.32
C LYS A 337 -0.25 -41.68 -3.84
N ARG A 338 -0.10 -40.54 -3.13
CA ARG A 338 -0.64 -39.24 -3.57
C ARG A 338 -0.08 -38.78 -4.92
N LEU A 339 1.21 -39.00 -5.17
CA LEU A 339 1.84 -38.65 -6.44
C LEU A 339 1.36 -39.56 -7.59
N GLU A 340 1.19 -40.85 -7.32
CA GLU A 340 0.70 -41.81 -8.31
C GLU A 340 -0.77 -41.56 -8.67
N ASP A 341 -1.61 -41.24 -7.69
CA ASP A 341 -3.01 -40.85 -7.90
C ASP A 341 -3.10 -39.53 -8.69
N ARG A 342 -2.24 -38.55 -8.40
CA ARG A 342 -2.16 -37.31 -9.18
C ARG A 342 -1.73 -37.56 -10.62
N LYS A 343 -0.79 -38.49 -10.84
CA LYS A 343 -0.35 -38.87 -12.19
C LYS A 343 -1.47 -39.58 -12.97
N LYS A 344 -2.21 -40.50 -12.33
CA LYS A 344 -3.39 -41.14 -12.93
C LYS A 344 -4.49 -40.13 -13.27
N ARG A 345 -4.74 -39.14 -12.40
CA ARG A 345 -5.70 -38.06 -12.69
C ARG A 345 -5.27 -37.20 -13.88
N LEU A 346 -3.98 -36.93 -14.05
CA LEU A 346 -3.47 -36.20 -15.20
C LEU A 346 -3.47 -37.03 -16.50
N GLU A 347 -3.26 -38.34 -16.40
CA GLU A 347 -3.29 -39.26 -17.54
C GLU A 347 -4.73 -39.54 -18.02
N ASN A 348 -5.68 -39.62 -17.08
CA ASN A 348 -7.11 -39.77 -17.36
C ASN A 348 -7.84 -38.44 -17.57
N ALA A 349 -7.19 -37.30 -17.32
CA ALA A 349 -7.77 -36.01 -17.66
C ALA A 349 -7.99 -36.01 -19.17
N PRO A 350 -9.24 -35.83 -19.64
CA PRO A 350 -9.52 -35.83 -21.07
C PRO A 350 -8.59 -34.81 -21.71
N LYS A 351 -7.72 -35.29 -22.60
CA LYS A 351 -6.85 -34.42 -23.40
C LYS A 351 -7.78 -33.48 -24.12
N ARG A 352 -7.92 -32.25 -23.61
CA ARG A 352 -8.66 -31.18 -24.26
C ARG A 352 -8.05 -31.09 -25.64
N GLN A 353 -8.78 -31.58 -26.63
CA GLN A 353 -8.34 -31.43 -28.01
C GLN A 353 -8.16 -29.93 -28.20
N PRO A 354 -6.99 -29.46 -28.64
CA PRO A 354 -6.88 -28.08 -29.07
C PRO A 354 -7.99 -27.90 -30.09
N ASN A 355 -8.84 -26.88 -29.89
CA ASN A 355 -9.88 -26.53 -30.83
C ASN A 355 -9.17 -26.16 -32.15
N ILE A 356 -8.95 -27.16 -33.01
CA ILE A 356 -8.48 -26.98 -34.37
C ILE A 356 -9.70 -26.44 -35.09
N ASN A 357 -9.71 -25.11 -35.24
CA ASN A 357 -10.63 -24.43 -36.13
C ASN A 357 -10.50 -25.08 -37.51
N ILE A 358 -11.57 -25.71 -37.98
CA ILE A 358 -11.72 -26.29 -39.31
C ILE A 358 -11.80 -25.13 -40.29
N ASP A 359 -10.67 -24.45 -40.55
CA ASP A 359 -10.55 -23.50 -41.66
C ASP A 359 -9.10 -23.08 -42.03
N GLY A 360 -8.08 -23.77 -41.51
CA GLY A 360 -6.71 -23.70 -42.06
C GLY A 360 -6.08 -22.31 -42.15
N ARG A 361 -6.57 -21.34 -41.37
CA ARG A 361 -6.02 -19.98 -41.33
C ARG A 361 -5.50 -19.69 -39.93
N GLU A 362 -4.20 -19.47 -39.84
CA GLU A 362 -3.57 -18.83 -38.69
C GLU A 362 -4.17 -17.43 -38.55
N VAL A 363 -5.14 -17.27 -37.65
CA VAL A 363 -5.65 -15.96 -37.29
C VAL A 363 -4.64 -15.35 -36.31
N PRO A 364 -3.97 -14.23 -36.66
CA PRO A 364 -3.14 -13.53 -35.69
C PRO A 364 -4.03 -13.15 -34.51
N MET A 365 -3.59 -13.46 -33.29
CA MET A 365 -4.30 -13.15 -32.06
C MET A 365 -4.63 -11.66 -32.03
N ARG A 366 -5.85 -11.29 -32.44
CA ARG A 366 -6.41 -9.99 -32.14
C ARG A 366 -6.77 -10.03 -30.66
N PRO A 367 -6.37 -9.02 -29.86
CA PRO A 367 -6.91 -8.88 -28.52
C PRO A 367 -8.44 -8.85 -28.65
N LYS A 368 -9.13 -9.79 -27.99
CA LYS A 368 -10.58 -9.79 -27.90
C LYS A 368 -10.99 -8.47 -27.23
N MET A 369 -11.48 -7.53 -28.03
CA MET A 369 -12.36 -6.50 -27.50
C MET A 369 -13.59 -7.24 -26.99
N VAL A 370 -13.81 -7.19 -25.68
CA VAL A 370 -15.04 -7.67 -25.06
C VAL A 370 -16.15 -6.78 -25.58
N GLN A 371 -16.95 -7.29 -26.50
CA GLN A 371 -18.27 -6.73 -26.77
C GLN A 371 -19.13 -7.16 -25.58
N ILE A 372 -19.58 -6.18 -24.80
CA ILE A 372 -20.64 -6.33 -23.81
C ILE A 372 -21.90 -6.57 -24.65
N GLY A 373 -22.30 -7.84 -24.75
CA GLY A 373 -23.52 -8.29 -25.39
C GLY A 373 -24.49 -8.75 -24.32
N ASP A 374 -25.75 -8.40 -24.52
CA ASP A 374 -26.87 -8.55 -23.60
C ASP A 374 -27.09 -9.98 -23.10
N ASP A 375 -27.39 -10.06 -21.80
CA ASP A 375 -28.09 -11.10 -21.04
C ASP A 375 -28.57 -12.35 -21.82
N GLU A 376 -27.80 -13.43 -21.74
CA GLU A 376 -28.33 -14.79 -21.84
C GLU A 376 -28.44 -15.36 -20.41
N GLU A 377 -29.69 -15.56 -19.96
CA GLU A 377 -30.04 -16.31 -18.76
C GLU A 377 -29.39 -17.70 -18.81
N ILE A 378 -28.42 -17.93 -17.91
CA ILE A 378 -27.88 -19.26 -17.65
C ILE A 378 -28.78 -19.89 -16.59
N GLU A 379 -29.48 -20.95 -16.98
CA GLU A 379 -30.23 -21.82 -16.07
C GLU A 379 -29.26 -22.47 -15.06
N ASP A 380 -29.52 -22.25 -13.78
CA ASP A 380 -28.79 -22.83 -12.65
C ASP A 380 -29.06 -24.35 -12.59
N GLU A 381 -28.08 -25.17 -12.97
CA GLU A 381 -28.07 -26.60 -12.62
C GLU A 381 -27.70 -26.74 -11.13
N GLU A 382 -28.65 -27.24 -10.34
CA GLU A 382 -28.46 -27.63 -8.94
C GLU A 382 -27.36 -28.72 -8.84
N ILE A 383 -26.24 -28.36 -8.22
CA ILE A 383 -25.20 -29.32 -7.83
C ILE A 383 -25.54 -29.80 -6.42
N GLU A 384 -25.85 -31.09 -6.28
CA GLU A 384 -26.00 -31.78 -5.00
C GLU A 384 -24.64 -31.82 -4.27
N ASP A 385 -24.57 -31.12 -3.14
CA ASP A 385 -23.42 -31.15 -2.24
C ASP A 385 -23.38 -32.48 -1.46
N GLU A 386 -22.45 -33.37 -1.82
CA GLU A 386 -22.10 -34.53 -0.99
C GLU A 386 -21.38 -34.08 0.29
N GLU A 387 -21.98 -34.38 1.44
CA GLU A 387 -21.43 -34.18 2.78
C GLU A 387 -20.05 -34.87 2.93
N ILE A 388 -19.00 -34.07 3.09
CA ILE A 388 -17.67 -34.55 3.47
C ILE A 388 -17.59 -34.51 4.99
N GLU A 389 -17.51 -35.68 5.62
CA GLU A 389 -17.26 -35.84 7.05
C GLU A 389 -15.85 -35.32 7.39
N ASP A 390 -15.79 -34.27 8.21
CA ASP A 390 -14.57 -33.69 8.74
C ASP A 390 -13.95 -34.62 9.80
N GLU A 391 -12.89 -35.36 9.45
CA GLU A 391 -12.01 -36.00 10.43
C GLU A 391 -11.13 -34.93 11.10
N GLU A 392 -11.35 -34.71 12.40
CA GLU A 392 -10.52 -33.89 13.29
C GLU A 392 -9.05 -34.31 13.22
N ILE A 393 -8.21 -33.42 12.70
CA ILE A 393 -6.74 -33.55 12.75
C ILE A 393 -6.28 -32.80 13.99
N GLU A 394 -5.87 -33.54 15.02
CA GLU A 394 -5.12 -33.01 16.16
C GLU A 394 -3.74 -32.51 15.68
N ASP A 395 -3.55 -31.19 15.71
CA ASP A 395 -2.28 -30.53 15.41
C ASP A 395 -1.28 -30.77 16.55
N GLU A 396 -0.35 -31.71 16.37
CA GLU A 396 0.87 -31.80 17.20
C GLU A 396 1.78 -30.60 16.91
N GLU A 397 1.84 -29.66 17.87
CA GLU A 397 2.80 -28.56 17.89
C GLU A 397 4.25 -29.09 17.82
N ILE A 398 4.97 -28.70 16.76
CA ILE A 398 6.40 -28.94 16.63
C ILE A 398 7.13 -27.72 17.16
N ASP A 399 7.65 -27.83 18.39
CA ASP A 399 8.60 -26.87 18.96
C ASP A 399 9.91 -26.93 18.18
N MET A 400 10.19 -25.90 17.39
CA MET A 400 11.51 -25.67 16.81
C MET A 400 12.36 -24.90 17.82
N ASP A 401 13.18 -25.64 18.58
CA ASP A 401 14.31 -25.11 19.33
C ASP A 401 15.31 -24.45 18.36
N GLN A 402 15.36 -23.12 18.36
CA GLN A 402 16.40 -22.33 17.71
C GLN A 402 17.39 -21.82 18.76
N ASN A 403 18.38 -22.64 19.10
CA ASN A 403 19.62 -22.20 19.72
C ASN A 403 20.71 -22.17 18.64
N GLU A 404 20.91 -21.02 18.01
CA GLU A 404 22.17 -20.69 17.33
C GLU A 404 22.81 -19.51 18.05
N ASP A 405 23.67 -19.85 19.02
CA ASP A 405 24.64 -18.93 19.60
C ASP A 405 25.68 -18.57 18.53
N LEU A 406 25.61 -17.34 18.02
CA LEU A 406 26.66 -16.73 17.19
C LEU A 406 27.53 -15.85 18.07
N ASP A 407 28.66 -16.41 18.52
CA ASP A 407 29.78 -15.70 19.11
C ASP A 407 30.37 -14.72 18.08
N TYR A 408 30.09 -13.42 18.24
CA TYR A 408 30.83 -12.36 17.57
C TYR A 408 32.07 -12.00 18.39
N GLN A 409 33.24 -12.34 17.86
CA GLN A 409 34.52 -11.79 18.33
C GLN A 409 34.60 -10.31 17.92
N GLU A 410 34.73 -9.43 18.91
CA GLU A 410 35.09 -8.02 18.77
C GLU A 410 36.60 -7.91 18.49
N ASP A 411 36.98 -7.61 17.25
CA ASP A 411 38.29 -7.08 16.93
C ASP A 411 38.27 -5.56 17.11
N ALA A 412 38.92 -5.11 18.19
CA ALA A 412 39.15 -3.70 18.49
C ALA A 412 40.43 -3.23 17.78
N ASP A 413 40.28 -2.60 16.61
CA ASP A 413 41.36 -1.83 15.99
C ASP A 413 41.42 -0.43 16.57
N GLN A 414 42.50 -0.18 17.32
CA GLN A 414 43.00 1.14 17.70
C GLN A 414 43.36 1.94 16.43
N PHE A 415 42.67 3.05 16.20
CA PHE A 415 43.17 4.12 15.34
C PHE A 415 43.59 5.30 16.21
N ASP A 416 44.91 5.43 16.36
CA ASP A 416 45.58 6.67 16.74
C ASP A 416 45.30 7.75 15.68
N ASN A 417 44.82 8.91 16.12
CA ASN A 417 44.83 10.13 15.32
C ASN A 417 45.72 11.15 16.03
N ASP A 418 46.96 11.24 15.56
CA ASP A 418 47.71 12.49 15.50
C ASP A 418 47.26 13.22 14.23
N TYR A 419 46.69 14.44 14.37
CA TYR A 419 46.89 15.66 13.57
C TYR A 419 45.78 16.69 13.78
#